data_AF-A0A7X0P4K7-F1
#
_entry.id   AF-A0A7X0P4K7-F1
#
_cell.length_a   1.000
_cell.length_b   1.000
_cell.length_c   1.000
_cell.angle_alpha   90.00
_cell.angle_beta   90.00
_cell.angle_gamma   90.00
#
_symmetry.space_group_name_H-M   'P 1'
#
loop_
_entity.id
_entity.type
_entity.pdbx_description
1 polymer ?
#
loop_
_entity_poly.entity_id
_entity_poly.type
_entity_poly.pdbx_seq_one_letter_code
_entity_poly.pdbx_strand_id
1 'polypeptide(L)'
;MYADPPAPRARGRNEAPPASPGGLDGLQHPWKFNPDYQKLVEAWDEVLPQLETLRTALDKAYSLARSPQTWDAPVGERYVEDLREWRRRLALYRHSILTSISDAAEDMPRWVRTTDVPQPFW
;
A
#
# COMPACT_ATOMS: atom_id res chain seq x y z
N MET A 1 -15.07 -8.06 -7.55
CA MET A 1 -14.35 -6.86 -7.10
C MET A 1 -13.06 -7.37 -6.48
N TYR A 2 -11.89 -6.87 -6.87
CA TYR A 2 -10.64 -7.29 -6.22
C TYR A 2 -10.67 -6.80 -4.77
N ALA A 3 -10.50 -7.71 -3.82
CA ALA A 3 -10.32 -7.32 -2.43
C ALA A 3 -8.91 -6.71 -2.28
N ASP A 4 -8.80 -5.67 -1.48
CA ASP A 4 -7.49 -5.16 -1.11
C ASP A 4 -6.76 -6.22 -0.25
N PRO A 5 -5.45 -6.42 -0.44
CA PRO A 5 -4.66 -7.30 0.39
C PRO A 5 -4.52 -6.75 1.82
N PRO A 6 -4.04 -7.54 2.79
CA PRO A 6 -3.79 -7.03 4.14
C PRO A 6 -2.73 -5.93 4.12
N ALA A 7 -2.97 -4.85 4.86
CA ALA A 7 -2.00 -3.77 5.02
C ALA A 7 -0.77 -4.23 5.84
N PRO A 8 0.44 -3.75 5.53
CA PRO A 8 1.62 -3.92 6.37
C PRO A 8 1.37 -3.40 7.79
N ARG A 9 1.86 -4.12 8.80
CA ARG A 9 1.57 -3.80 10.20
C ARG A 9 2.63 -2.87 10.78
N ALA A 10 2.24 -1.61 10.99
CA ALA A 10 3.02 -0.63 11.74
C ALA A 10 3.49 -1.19 13.11
N ARG A 11 4.61 -0.66 13.61
CA ARG A 11 5.10 -1.04 14.95
C ARG A 11 4.07 -0.66 16.02
N GLY A 12 3.59 -1.64 16.77
CA GLY A 12 2.71 -1.37 17.91
C GLY A 12 3.43 -0.61 19.03
N ARG A 13 2.69 0.24 19.76
CA ARG A 13 3.23 1.06 20.86
C ARG A 13 3.96 0.25 21.94
N ASN A 14 3.47 -0.95 22.22
CA ASN A 14 4.03 -1.89 23.21
C ASN A 14 4.58 -3.15 22.54
N GLU A 15 4.83 -3.11 21.23
CA GLU A 15 5.35 -4.26 20.50
C GLU A 15 6.83 -4.46 20.83
N ALA A 16 7.13 -5.63 21.37
CA ALA A 16 8.48 -6.07 21.67
C ALA A 16 9.03 -6.95 20.53
N PRO A 17 10.36 -6.93 20.32
CA PRO A 17 11.00 -7.88 19.41
C PRO A 17 10.77 -9.33 19.87
N PRO A 18 10.93 -10.31 18.96
CA PRO A 18 10.95 -11.72 19.35
C PRO A 18 12.03 -11.99 20.40
N ALA A 19 11.81 -12.99 21.25
CA ALA A 19 12.79 -13.39 22.27
C ALA A 19 14.16 -13.64 21.60
N SER A 20 15.20 -12.96 22.07
CA SER A 20 16.55 -13.18 21.54
C SER A 20 16.95 -14.63 21.76
N PRO A 21 17.30 -15.39 20.70
CA PRO A 21 18.07 -16.60 20.89
C PRO A 21 19.39 -16.16 21.52
N GLY A 22 19.71 -16.63 22.72
CA GLY A 22 21.01 -16.37 23.33
C GLY A 22 22.08 -16.75 22.31
N GLY A 23 22.88 -15.76 21.87
CA GLY A 23 23.94 -16.00 20.91
C GLY A 23 24.94 -17.00 21.50
N LEU A 24 25.44 -17.92 20.69
CA LEU A 24 26.52 -18.85 21.06
C LEU A 24 27.82 -18.11 21.46
N ASP A 25 27.89 -16.80 21.17
CA ASP A 25 28.95 -15.85 21.50
C ASP A 25 28.78 -15.17 22.87
N GLY A 26 27.66 -15.39 23.57
CA GLY A 26 27.36 -14.74 24.84
C GLY A 26 27.03 -13.23 24.74
N LEU A 27 26.91 -12.68 23.52
CA LEU A 27 26.61 -11.27 23.28
C LEU A 27 25.11 -11.08 23.04
N GLN A 28 24.50 -10.14 23.78
CA GLN A 28 23.14 -9.68 23.45
C GLN A 28 23.20 -8.73 22.25
N HIS A 29 22.68 -9.18 21.11
CA HIS A 29 22.48 -8.32 19.95
C HIS A 29 21.12 -7.62 20.08
N PRO A 30 21.07 -6.28 20.23
CA PRO A 30 19.80 -5.60 20.36
C PRO A 30 19.00 -5.68 19.05
N TRP A 31 17.69 -5.85 19.18
CA TRP A 31 16.77 -5.80 18.06
C TRP A 31 16.41 -4.35 17.72
N LYS A 32 16.25 -4.08 16.43
CA LYS A 32 15.67 -2.83 15.92
C LYS A 32 14.49 -3.19 15.01
N PHE A 33 13.46 -2.35 15.03
CA PHE A 33 12.40 -2.46 14.03
C PHE A 33 12.97 -2.17 12.65
N ASN A 34 12.66 -3.00 11.68
CA ASN A 34 13.25 -2.93 10.36
C ASN A 34 12.88 -1.60 9.68
N PRO A 35 13.86 -0.72 9.39
CA PRO A 35 13.59 0.56 8.75
C PRO A 35 13.07 0.41 7.31
N ASP A 36 13.43 -0.66 6.60
CA ASP A 36 12.94 -0.90 5.24
C ASP A 36 11.49 -1.41 5.28
N TYR A 37 11.12 -2.20 6.28
CA TYR A 37 9.72 -2.58 6.52
C TYR A 37 8.87 -1.34 6.84
N GLN A 38 9.41 -0.43 7.66
CA GLN A 38 8.74 0.82 8.00
C GLN A 38 8.42 1.68 6.77
N LYS A 39 9.32 1.73 5.78
CA LYS A 39 9.05 2.43 4.50
C LYS A 39 7.87 1.81 3.74
N LEU A 40 7.66 0.50 3.82
CA LEU A 40 6.51 -0.16 3.19
C LEU A 40 5.19 0.21 3.87
N VAL A 41 5.19 0.33 5.20
CA VAL A 41 4.04 0.84 5.96
C VAL A 41 3.73 2.27 5.54
N GLU A 42 4.73 3.15 5.48
CA GLU A 42 4.58 4.54 5.05
C GLU A 42 4.06 4.65 3.62
N ALA A 43 4.61 3.84 2.69
CA ALA A 43 4.15 3.80 1.31
C ALA A 43 2.68 3.38 1.21
N TRP A 44 2.24 2.40 1.99
CA TRP A 44 0.84 1.99 2.05
C TRP A 44 -0.06 3.15 2.52
N ASP A 45 0.31 3.77 3.64
CA ASP A 45 -0.47 4.86 4.26
C ASP A 45 -0.55 6.11 3.39
N GLU A 46 0.49 6.37 2.58
CA GLU A 46 0.51 7.48 1.63
C GLU A 46 -0.32 7.19 0.36
N VAL A 47 -0.19 5.99 -0.21
CA VAL A 47 -0.79 5.67 -1.52
C VAL A 47 -2.27 5.39 -1.42
N LEU A 48 -2.71 4.67 -0.37
CA LEU A 48 -4.11 4.24 -0.24
C LEU A 48 -5.12 5.42 -0.28
N PRO A 49 -4.92 6.52 0.46
CA PRO A 49 -5.82 7.69 0.39
C PRO A 49 -5.82 8.38 -0.98
N GLN A 50 -4.69 8.40 -1.68
CA GLN A 50 -4.60 8.99 -3.02
C GLN A 50 -5.41 8.18 -4.03
N LEU A 51 -5.31 6.86 -3.99
CA LEU A 51 -6.10 5.96 -4.83
C LEU A 51 -7.61 6.08 -4.53
N GLU A 52 -7.99 6.24 -3.27
CA GLU A 52 -9.39 6.51 -2.87
C GLU A 52 -9.90 7.85 -3.42
N THR A 53 -9.06 8.88 -3.40
CA THR A 53 -9.39 10.20 -3.95
C THR A 53 -9.64 10.11 -5.46
N LEU A 54 -8.76 9.43 -6.20
CA LEU A 54 -8.91 9.21 -7.64
C LEU A 54 -10.18 8.41 -7.96
N ARG A 55 -10.47 7.36 -7.18
CA ARG A 55 -11.69 6.55 -7.33
C ARG A 55 -12.93 7.42 -7.17
N THR A 56 -12.97 8.21 -6.10
CA THR A 56 -14.10 9.09 -5.78
C THR A 56 -14.30 10.15 -6.87
N ALA A 57 -13.22 10.72 -7.40
CA ALA A 57 -13.28 11.67 -8.50
C ALA A 57 -13.88 11.06 -9.78
N LEU A 58 -13.44 9.85 -10.15
CA LEU A 58 -13.98 9.12 -11.31
C LEU A 58 -15.45 8.71 -11.10
N ASP A 59 -15.82 8.29 -9.90
CA ASP A 59 -17.21 7.93 -9.57
C ASP A 59 -18.15 9.14 -9.66
N LYS A 60 -17.68 10.32 -9.21
CA LYS A 60 -18.42 11.58 -9.37
C LYS A 60 -18.56 11.96 -10.84
N ALA A 61 -17.47 11.90 -11.61
CA ALA A 61 -17.51 12.20 -13.05
C ALA A 61 -18.48 11.26 -13.80
N TYR A 62 -18.43 9.96 -13.49
CA TYR A 62 -19.34 8.96 -14.07
C TYR A 62 -20.80 9.22 -13.72
N SER A 63 -21.07 9.60 -12.47
CA SER A 63 -22.43 9.90 -12.01
C SER A 63 -23.03 11.12 -12.71
N LEU A 64 -22.20 12.13 -13.00
CA LEU A 64 -22.60 13.30 -13.79
C LEU A 64 -22.80 12.92 -15.26
N ALA A 65 -21.86 12.17 -15.84
CA ALA A 65 -21.90 11.75 -17.24
C ALA A 65 -23.14 10.92 -17.60
N ARG A 66 -23.60 10.06 -16.69
CA ARG A 66 -24.80 9.23 -16.92
C ARG A 66 -26.12 10.00 -16.78
N SER A 67 -26.09 11.24 -16.31
CA SER A 67 -27.31 12.04 -16.13
C SER A 67 -27.87 12.39 -17.52
N PRO A 68 -29.13 12.02 -17.84
CA PRO A 68 -29.74 12.30 -19.14
C PRO A 68 -29.79 13.79 -19.50
N GLN A 69 -29.68 14.66 -18.49
CA GLN A 69 -29.71 16.11 -18.64
C GLN A 69 -28.36 16.70 -19.07
N THR A 70 -27.27 15.94 -19.00
CA THR A 70 -25.91 16.48 -19.17
C THR A 70 -25.39 16.28 -20.59
N TRP A 71 -25.79 15.22 -21.29
CA TRP A 71 -25.26 14.91 -22.63
C TRP A 71 -26.34 14.28 -23.52
N ASP A 72 -27.03 15.10 -24.30
CA ASP A 72 -27.98 14.64 -25.33
C ASP A 72 -27.23 14.43 -26.66
N ALA A 73 -26.27 13.48 -26.68
CA ALA A 73 -25.46 13.18 -27.87
C ALA A 73 -24.67 11.87 -27.75
N PRO A 74 -24.27 11.23 -28.88
CA PRO A 74 -23.32 10.09 -28.93
C PRO A 74 -21.99 10.34 -28.21
N VAL A 75 -21.61 11.61 -28.01
CA VAL A 75 -20.43 12.02 -27.23
C VAL A 75 -20.57 11.61 -25.76
N GLY A 76 -21.78 11.66 -25.21
CA GLY A 76 -22.07 11.23 -23.84
C GLY A 76 -21.86 9.72 -23.64
N GLU A 77 -22.30 8.91 -24.60
CA GLU A 77 -22.13 7.45 -24.56
C GLU A 77 -20.64 7.06 -24.57
N ARG A 78 -19.87 7.63 -25.50
CA ARG A 78 -18.42 7.40 -25.58
C ARG A 78 -17.70 7.86 -24.31
N TYR A 79 -18.06 9.02 -23.77
CA TYR A 79 -17.48 9.53 -22.54
C TYR A 79 -17.77 8.64 -21.32
N VAL A 80 -19.00 8.11 -21.23
CA VAL A 80 -19.39 7.14 -20.20
C VAL A 80 -18.61 5.83 -20.33
N GLU A 81 -18.40 5.35 -21.56
CA GLU A 81 -17.59 4.15 -21.83
C GLU A 81 -16.13 4.35 -21.42
N ASP A 82 -15.52 5.46 -21.82
CA ASP A 82 -14.15 5.82 -21.43
C ASP A 82 -14.01 5.87 -19.90
N LEU A 83 -14.98 6.48 -19.20
CA LEU A 83 -14.98 6.52 -17.73
C LEU A 83 -15.10 5.13 -17.09
N ARG A 84 -15.86 4.21 -17.69
CA ARG A 84 -15.91 2.82 -17.20
C ARG A 84 -14.56 2.14 -17.34
N GLU A 85 -13.90 2.33 -18.47
CA GLU A 85 -12.57 1.77 -18.70
C GLU A 85 -11.54 2.35 -17.74
N TRP A 86 -11.54 3.67 -17.52
CA TRP A 86 -10.67 4.30 -16.52
C TRP A 86 -10.93 3.79 -15.10
N ARG A 87 -12.19 3.59 -14.71
CA ARG A 87 -12.55 2.99 -13.41
C ARG A 87 -12.00 1.56 -13.28
N ARG A 88 -12.12 0.75 -14.33
CA ARG A 88 -11.57 -0.61 -14.37
C ARG A 88 -10.04 -0.58 -14.23
N ARG A 89 -9.36 0.28 -15.00
CA ARG A 89 -7.90 0.42 -14.94
C ARG A 89 -7.43 0.88 -13.56
N LEU A 90 -8.12 1.84 -12.94
CA LEU A 90 -7.79 2.29 -11.59
C LEU A 90 -7.97 1.17 -10.55
N ALA A 91 -9.02 0.37 -10.67
CA ALA A 91 -9.23 -0.78 -9.77
C ALA A 91 -8.10 -1.82 -9.90
N LEU A 92 -7.66 -2.12 -11.12
CA LEU A 92 -6.52 -3.01 -11.38
C LEU A 92 -5.21 -2.42 -10.86
N TYR A 93 -4.98 -1.14 -11.10
CA TYR A 93 -3.78 -0.43 -10.64
C TYR A 93 -3.68 -0.42 -9.12
N ARG A 94 -4.79 -0.11 -8.43
CA ARG A 94 -4.88 -0.19 -6.98
C ARG A 94 -4.52 -1.58 -6.47
N HIS A 95 -5.18 -2.61 -7.01
CA HIS A 95 -4.94 -3.97 -6.57
C HIS A 95 -3.46 -4.37 -6.79
N SER A 96 -2.89 -4.03 -7.94
CA SER A 96 -1.47 -4.30 -8.26
C SER A 96 -0.50 -3.64 -7.26
N ILE A 97 -0.66 -2.35 -6.99
CA ILE A 97 0.24 -1.63 -6.06
C ILE A 97 0.11 -2.16 -4.64
N LEU A 98 -1.12 -2.28 -4.13
CA LEU A 98 -1.33 -2.74 -2.76
C LEU A 98 -0.82 -4.17 -2.59
N THR A 99 -0.98 -5.02 -3.61
CA THR A 99 -0.42 -6.39 -3.60
C THR A 99 1.11 -6.34 -3.57
N SER A 100 1.73 -5.53 -4.42
CA SER A 100 3.19 -5.39 -4.43
C SER A 100 3.76 -4.92 -3.08
N ILE A 101 3.07 -4.02 -2.37
CA ILE A 101 3.49 -3.55 -1.05
C ILE A 101 3.27 -4.65 0.00
N SER A 102 2.13 -5.33 -0.04
CA SER A 102 1.79 -6.43 0.87
C SER A 102 2.78 -7.59 0.75
N ASP A 103 3.04 -8.06 -0.48
CA ASP A 103 3.96 -9.17 -0.75
C ASP A 103 5.38 -8.83 -0.27
N ALA A 104 5.86 -7.62 -0.60
CA ALA A 104 7.16 -7.16 -0.12
C ALA A 104 7.25 -7.07 1.41
N ALA A 105 6.15 -6.74 2.08
CA ALA A 105 6.09 -6.71 3.54
C ALA A 105 6.02 -8.12 4.14
N GLU A 106 5.35 -9.07 3.48
CA GLU A 106 5.28 -10.47 3.91
C GLU A 106 6.66 -11.15 3.84
N ASP A 107 7.43 -10.87 2.80
CA ASP A 107 8.78 -11.41 2.59
C ASP A 107 9.86 -10.75 3.48
N MET A 108 9.50 -9.71 4.25
CA MET A 108 10.46 -8.91 5.00
C MET A 108 10.31 -9.08 6.52
N PRO A 109 11.41 -9.35 7.27
CA PRO A 109 11.35 -9.41 8.72
C PRO A 109 11.02 -8.04 9.31
N ARG A 110 10.05 -7.98 10.23
CA ARG A 110 9.68 -6.74 10.95
C ARG A 110 10.75 -6.28 11.95
N TRP A 111 11.58 -7.21 12.41
CA TRP A 111 12.67 -6.95 13.35
C TRP A 111 13.98 -7.47 12.77
N VAL A 112 15.03 -6.66 12.85
CA VAL A 112 16.39 -7.00 12.43
C VAL A 112 17.34 -6.81 13.60
N ARG A 113 18.41 -7.62 13.67
CA ARG A 113 19.45 -7.41 14.68
C ARG A 113 20.28 -6.21 14.27
N THR A 114 20.75 -5.42 15.23
CA THR A 114 21.59 -4.25 14.93
C THR A 114 22.92 -4.61 14.28
N THR A 115 23.39 -5.85 14.40
CA THR A 115 24.59 -6.37 13.71
C THR A 115 24.36 -6.64 12.22
N ASP A 116 23.12 -6.86 11.82
CA ASP A 116 22.75 -7.16 10.43
C ASP A 116 22.53 -5.85 9.63
N VAL A 117 22.53 -4.71 10.34
CA VAL A 117 22.48 -3.38 9.73
C VAL A 117 23.91 -2.96 9.39
N PRO A 118 24.25 -2.68 8.12
CA PRO A 118 25.57 -2.14 7.78
C PRO A 118 25.81 -0.88 8.61
N GLN A 119 26.86 -0.86 9.43
CA GLN A 119 27.24 0.37 10.11
C GLN A 119 27.67 1.38 9.04
N PRO A 120 27.20 2.64 9.09
CA PRO A 120 27.75 3.67 8.23
C PRO A 120 29.24 3.80 8.57
N PHE A 121 30.09 3.45 7.62
CA PHE A 121 31.51 3.79 7.68
C PHE A 121 31.59 5.31 7.59
N TRP A 122 32.06 5.91 8.68
CA TRP A 122 32.47 7.33 8.74
C TRP A 122 33.40 7.68 7.58
#